data_AF-A0A432HAE4-F1
#
_entry.id   AF-A0A432HAE4-F1
#
_cell.length_a   1.000
_cell.length_b   1.000
_cell.length_c   1.000
_cell.angle_alpha   90.00
_cell.angle_beta   90.00
_cell.angle_gamma   90.00
#
_symmetry.space_group_name_H-M   'P 1'
#
loop_
_entity.id
_entity.type
_entity.pdbx_description
1 polymer ?
#
loop_
_entity_poly.entity_id
_entity_poly.type
_entity_poly.pdbx_seq_one_letter_code
_entity_poly.pdbx_strand_id
1 'polypeptide(L)' 'MRPCYGSLAILLLILAPALVDAQVARSELENRYQKKQASAFLKNAIWERTLDAAKERARRDNLPIVAYFTRSYSP' A
#
# COMPACT_ATOMS: atom_id res chain seq x y z
N MET A 1 -17.97 -41.59 24.89
CA MET A 1 -17.80 -40.13 24.74
C MET A 1 -17.98 -39.78 23.28
N ARG A 2 -19.15 -39.27 22.87
CA ARG A 2 -19.41 -38.91 21.46
C ARG A 2 -18.73 -37.57 21.18
N PRO A 3 -17.84 -37.46 20.18
CA PRO A 3 -17.17 -36.20 19.94
C PRO A 3 -18.20 -35.17 19.47
N CYS A 4 -18.19 -34.01 20.11
CA CYS A 4 -19.10 -32.90 19.85
C CYS A 4 -18.70 -32.20 18.53
N TYR A 5 -18.86 -32.90 17.40
CA TYR A 5 -18.51 -32.36 16.07
C TYR A 5 -19.44 -31.21 15.62
N GLY A 6 -20.63 -31.11 16.22
CA GLY A 6 -21.59 -30.05 15.90
C GLY A 6 -21.10 -28.64 16.29
N SER A 7 -20.41 -28.50 17.42
CA SER A 7 -19.91 -27.20 17.89
C SER A 7 -18.72 -26.69 17.06
N LEU A 8 -17.91 -27.59 16.50
CA LEU A 8 -16.77 -27.22 15.65
C LEU A 8 -17.23 -26.70 14.28
N ALA A 9 -18.28 -27.28 13.70
CA ALA A 9 -18.84 -26.85 12.41
C ALA A 9 -19.46 -25.45 12.49
N ILE A 10 -20.11 -25.12 13.61
CA ILE A 10 -20.72 -23.79 13.83
C ILE A 10 -19.62 -22.72 13.98
N LEU A 11 -18.52 -23.02 14.67
CA LEU A 11 -17.40 -22.11 14.81
C LEU A 11 -16.72 -21.79 13.47
N LEU A 12 -16.62 -22.78 12.58
CA LEU A 12 -16.06 -22.60 11.24
C LEU A 12 -16.93 -21.71 10.34
N LEU A 13 -18.26 -21.81 10.45
CA LEU A 13 -19.19 -20.96 9.68
C LEU A 13 -19.11 -19.47 10.08
N ILE A 14 -18.84 -19.18 11.36
CA ILE A 14 -18.78 -17.81 11.89
C ILE A 14 -17.47 -17.11 11.49
N LEU A 15 -16.38 -17.86 11.30
CA LEU A 15 -15.07 -17.28 10.91
C LEU A 15 -14.91 -17.01 9.41
N ALA A 16 -15.68 -17.68 8.55
CA ALA A 16 -15.61 -17.52 7.10
C ALA A 16 -15.79 -16.06 6.59
N PRO A 17 -16.76 -15.25 7.08
CA PRO A 17 -16.95 -13.90 6.57
C PRO A 17 -15.80 -12.92 6.90
N ALA A 18 -15.07 -13.14 8.00
CA ALA A 18 -13.95 -12.27 8.40
C ALA A 18 -12.75 -12.39 7.45
N LEU A 19 -12.56 -13.55 6.82
CA LEU A 19 -11.47 -13.77 5.86
C LEU A 19 -11.75 -13.10 4.51
N VAL A 20 -13.01 -13.04 4.10
CA VAL A 20 -13.42 -12.40 2.83
C VAL A 20 -13.23 -10.88 2.92
N ASP A 21 -13.64 -10.27 4.04
CA ASP A 21 -13.52 -8.81 4.23
C ASP A 21 -12.06 -8.34 4.24
N ALA A 22 -11.16 -9.09 4.90
CA ALA A 22 -9.73 -8.81 4.89
C ALA A 22 -9.10 -8.93 3.49
N GLN A 23 -9.58 -9.87 2.66
CA GLN A 23 -9.11 -10.03 1.28
C GLN A 23 -9.59 -8.90 0.37
N VAL A 24 -10.84 -8.45 0.53
CA VAL A 24 -11.40 -7.32 -0.20
C VAL A 24 -10.66 -6.03 0.15
N ALA A 25 -10.43 -5.76 1.43
CA ALA A 25 -9.68 -4.58 1.88
C ALA A 25 -8.24 -4.54 1.30
N ARG A 26 -7.56 -5.69 1.28
CA ARG A 26 -6.23 -5.81 0.65
C ARG A 26 -6.27 -5.56 -0.85
N SER A 27 -7.27 -6.10 -1.55
CA SER A 27 -7.44 -5.92 -2.99
C SER A 27 -7.70 -4.45 -3.36
N GLU A 28 -8.43 -3.72 -2.51
CA GLU A 28 -8.75 -2.32 -2.73
C GLU A 28 -7.53 -1.42 -2.51
N LEU A 29 -6.74 -1.69 -1.47
CA LEU A 29 -5.49 -0.97 -1.21
C LEU A 29 -4.49 -1.16 -2.36
N GLU A 30 -4.34 -2.39 -2.86
CA GLU A 30 -3.48 -2.67 -4.02
C GLU A 30 -3.98 -1.91 -5.26
N ASN A 31 -5.28 -1.93 -5.54
CA ASN A 31 -5.86 -1.16 -6.65
C ASN A 31 -5.61 0.35 -6.52
N ARG A 32 -5.74 0.91 -5.32
CA ARG A 32 -5.44 2.34 -5.07
C ARG A 32 -3.96 2.63 -5.26
N TYR A 33 -3.07 1.73 -4.84
CA TYR A 33 -1.63 1.85 -5.04
C TYR A 33 -1.28 1.84 -6.53
N GLN A 34 -1.75 0.84 -7.28
CA GLN A 34 -1.53 0.73 -8.73
C GLN A 34 -2.07 1.96 -9.48
N LYS A 35 -3.27 2.43 -9.12
CA LYS A 35 -3.86 3.65 -9.70
C LYS A 35 -3.02 4.90 -9.43
N LYS A 36 -2.47 5.05 -8.21
CA LYS A 36 -1.57 6.17 -7.87
C LYS A 36 -0.27 6.10 -8.67
N GLN A 37 0.35 4.92 -8.76
CA GLN A 37 1.56 4.69 -9.55
C GLN A 37 1.35 5.01 -11.03
N ALA A 38 0.17 4.72 -11.58
CA ALA A 38 -0.16 5.00 -12.97
C ALA A 38 -0.35 6.50 -13.29
N SER A 39 -0.39 7.38 -12.28
CA SER A 39 -0.66 8.81 -12.45
C SER A 39 0.42 9.52 -13.28
N ALA A 40 -0.01 10.45 -14.15
CA ALA A 40 0.88 11.22 -15.00
C ALA A 40 1.91 12.05 -14.19
N PHE A 41 1.53 12.48 -12.99
CA PHE A 41 2.41 13.20 -12.08
C PHE A 41 3.65 12.37 -11.72
N LEU A 42 3.46 11.10 -11.34
CA LEU A 42 4.59 10.22 -10.99
C LEU A 42 5.42 9.81 -12.22
N LYS A 43 4.79 9.69 -13.40
CA LYS A 43 5.48 9.31 -14.64
C LYS A 43 6.36 10.44 -15.21
N ASN A 44 5.95 11.69 -15.04
CA ASN A 44 6.64 12.85 -15.61
C ASN A 44 7.63 13.50 -14.66
N ALA A 45 7.54 13.20 -13.35
CA ALA A 45 8.49 13.69 -12.36
C ALA A 45 9.75 12.81 -12.31
N ILE A 46 10.92 13.44 -12.48
CA ILE A 46 12.21 12.78 -12.22
C ILE A 46 12.43 12.81 -10.71
N TRP A 47 12.36 11.64 -10.08
CA TRP A 47 12.55 11.48 -8.63
C TRP A 47 14.00 11.17 -8.30
N GLU A 48 14.63 12.06 -7.55
CA GLU A 48 15.96 11.82 -6.99
C GLU A 48 15.86 11.01 -5.70
N ARG A 49 16.75 10.03 -5.52
CA ARG A 49 16.74 9.14 -4.34
C ARG A 49 17.49 9.70 -3.14
N THR A 50 18.35 10.70 -3.34
CA THR A 50 19.17 11.31 -2.30
C THR A 50 18.96 12.81 -2.26
N LEU A 51 19.10 13.38 -1.06
CA LEU A 51 19.02 14.83 -0.89
C LEU A 51 20.12 15.56 -1.66
N ASP A 52 21.32 15.00 -1.72
CA ASP A 52 22.45 15.63 -2.42
C ASP A 52 22.21 15.72 -3.94
N ALA A 53 21.68 14.66 -4.56
CA ALA A 53 21.32 14.68 -5.98
C ALA A 53 20.19 15.70 -6.25
N ALA A 54 19.19 15.75 -5.37
CA ALA A 54 18.11 16.73 -5.46
C ALA A 54 18.62 18.18 -5.35
N LYS A 55 19.58 18.44 -4.46
CA LYS A 55 20.20 19.76 -4.30
C LYS A 55 20.98 20.18 -5.53
N GLU A 56 21.78 19.29 -6.09
CA GLU A 56 22.59 19.60 -7.27
C GLU A 56 21.71 19.91 -8.48
N ARG A 57 20.64 19.12 -8.67
CA ARG A 57 19.67 19.36 -9.73
C ARG A 57 18.89 20.67 -9.53
N ALA A 58 18.39 20.92 -8.32
CA ALA A 58 17.66 22.16 -8.00
C ALA A 58 18.52 23.40 -8.22
N ARG A 59 19.81 23.33 -7.86
CA ARG A 59 20.78 24.41 -8.09
C ARG A 59 21.02 24.66 -9.58
N ARG A 60 21.19 23.59 -10.38
CA ARG A 60 21.42 23.69 -11.83
C ARG A 60 20.19 24.22 -12.56
N ASP A 61 19.01 23.71 -12.22
CA ASP A 61 17.78 23.98 -12.95
C ASP A 61 17.04 25.22 -12.37
N ASN A 62 17.52 25.78 -11.26
CA ASN A 62 16.91 26.87 -10.48
C ASN A 62 15.45 26.58 -10.09
N LEU A 63 15.20 25.35 -9.62
CA LEU A 63 13.87 24.86 -9.26
C LEU A 63 13.78 24.56 -7.76
N PRO A 64 12.60 24.71 -7.14
CA PRO A 64 12.39 24.31 -5.75
C PRO A 64 12.47 22.78 -5.59
N ILE A 65 12.95 22.35 -4.43
CA ILE A 65 12.95 20.92 -4.05
C ILE A 65 11.62 20.57 -3.39
N VAL A 66 10.92 19.60 -3.95
CA VAL A 66 9.76 18.97 -3.32
C VAL A 66 10.19 17.60 -2.81
N ALA A 67 10.19 17.41 -1.50
CA ALA A 67 10.56 16.15 -0.86
C ALA A 67 9.31 15.42 -0.36
N TYR A 68 9.19 14.13 -0.68
CA TYR A 68 8.13 13.26 -0.19
C TYR A 68 8.75 12.09 0.57
N PHE A 69 8.58 12.09 1.88
CA PHE A 69 9.08 11.03 2.75
C PHE A 69 7.93 10.07 3.04
N THR A 70 8.05 8.83 2.57
CA THR A 70 7.16 7.76 3.02
C THR A 70 7.78 7.12 4.26
N ARG A 71 6.97 6.92 5.31
CA ARG A 71 7.34 5.94 6.34
C ARG A 71 7.21 4.58 5.66
N SER A 72 8.31 3.85 5.53
CA SER A 72 8.35 2.53 4.90
C SER A 72 7.24 1.63 5.46
N TYR A 73 6.31 1.24 4.58
CA TYR A 73 5.38 0.12 4.70
C TYR A 73 4.79 -0.12 6.12
N SER A 74 3.67 0.52 6.45
CA SER A 74 2.78 -0.05 7.46
C SER A 74 1.75 -0.90 6.70
N PRO A 75 1.88 -2.24 6.72
CA PRO A 75 0.93 -3.13 6.04
C PRO A 75 -0.50 -2.95 6.56
#